data_AF-A0A174K4G0-F1
#
_entry.id   AF-A0A174K4G0-F1
#
_cell.length_a   1.000
_cell.length_b   1.000
_cell.length_c   1.000
_cell.angle_alpha   90.00
_cell.angle_beta   90.00
_cell.angle_gamma   90.00
#
_symmetry.space_group_name_H-M   'P 1'
#
loop_
_entity.id
_entity.type
_entity.pdbx_description
1 polymer ?
#
loop_
_entity_poly.entity_id
_entity_poly.type
_entity_poly.pdbx_seq_one_letter_code
_entity_poly.pdbx_strand_id
1 'polypeptide(L)'
;MHPQKLSDLLLEKFYCNDTESVTGLFQFLINEGDRVSYQIMLPHLLSASNIHEFEEIIHKRFSGIERFIQQGKNLYNFVKYTEERRDPIIWINDLERGIVGWDMGLLVGLVRSALGSGYITKKEAWKYIEQANTLCADVLHTPEEIDKSFLIGKAMKSEKIEDWDRFLSCYSRLDKYRK
;
A
#
# COMPACT_ATOMS: atom_id res chain seq x y z
N MET A 1 -18.17 -8.82 12.58
CA MET A 1 -17.88 -7.40 12.86
C MET A 1 -19.17 -6.62 12.60
N HIS A 2 -19.55 -5.67 13.47
CA HIS A 2 -20.85 -4.99 13.37
C HIS A 2 -20.86 -4.01 12.17
N PRO A 3 -21.94 -3.93 11.35
CA PRO A 3 -22.04 -3.03 10.19
C PRO A 3 -21.70 -1.57 10.51
N GLN A 4 -22.12 -1.07 11.68
CA GLN A 4 -21.77 0.27 12.15
C GLN A 4 -20.25 0.50 12.18
N LYS A 5 -19.48 -0.43 12.76
CA LYS A 5 -18.02 -0.32 12.86
C LYS A 5 -17.32 -0.31 11.50
N LEU A 6 -17.94 -0.95 10.49
CA LEU A 6 -17.44 -0.92 9.11
C LEU A 6 -17.73 0.43 8.44
N SER A 7 -18.89 1.01 8.73
CA SER A 7 -19.24 2.35 8.26
C SER A 7 -18.35 3.40 8.89
N ASP A 8 -18.11 3.30 10.20
CA ASP A 8 -17.23 4.21 10.95
C ASP A 8 -15.80 4.16 10.41
N LEU A 9 -15.29 2.97 10.04
CA LEU A 9 -13.98 2.84 9.40
C LEU A 9 -13.90 3.60 8.07
N LEU A 10 -14.92 3.47 7.21
CA LEU A 10 -14.98 4.14 5.90
C LEU A 10 -15.08 5.67 6.08
N LEU A 11 -15.87 6.12 7.05
CA LEU A 11 -16.05 7.53 7.34
C LEU A 11 -14.80 8.15 7.97
N GLU A 12 -14.32 7.60 9.07
CA GLU A 12 -13.27 8.23 9.89
C GLU A 12 -11.90 8.20 9.22
N LYS A 13 -11.58 7.13 8.48
CA LYS A 13 -10.26 6.98 7.86
C LYS A 13 -10.21 7.39 6.40
N PHE A 14 -11.32 7.28 5.69
CA PHE A 14 -11.37 7.50 4.24
C PHE A 14 -12.38 8.56 3.82
N TYR A 15 -13.05 9.20 4.78
CA TYR A 15 -14.02 10.28 4.54
C TYR A 15 -15.14 9.89 3.59
N CYS A 16 -15.49 8.60 3.57
CA CYS A 16 -16.54 8.04 2.73
C CYS A 16 -17.81 7.84 3.56
N ASN A 17 -18.89 8.54 3.23
CA ASN A 17 -20.17 8.52 3.95
C ASN A 17 -21.36 8.04 3.10
N ASP A 18 -21.16 7.88 1.79
CA ASP A 18 -22.17 7.48 0.83
C ASP A 18 -21.59 6.53 -0.24
N THR A 19 -22.47 5.98 -1.10
CA THR A 19 -22.04 5.06 -2.17
C THR A 19 -21.14 5.75 -3.20
N GLU A 20 -21.32 7.04 -3.47
CA GLU A 20 -20.54 7.77 -4.47
C GLU A 20 -19.09 7.95 -4.01
N SER A 21 -18.86 8.44 -2.80
CA SER A 21 -17.53 8.58 -2.19
C SER A 21 -16.81 7.24 -2.07
N VAL A 22 -17.50 6.17 -1.65
CA VAL A 22 -16.94 4.81 -1.58
C VAL A 22 -16.52 4.30 -2.96
N THR A 23 -17.38 4.43 -3.98
CA THR A 23 -17.06 3.94 -5.32
C THR A 23 -16.00 4.80 -6.01
N GLY A 24 -15.98 6.11 -5.74
CA GLY A 24 -14.90 7.02 -6.14
C GLY A 24 -13.54 6.60 -5.58
N LEU A 25 -13.48 6.24 -4.29
CA LEU A 25 -12.27 5.71 -3.67
C LEU A 25 -11.81 4.39 -4.34
N PHE A 26 -12.75 3.51 -4.70
CA PHE A 26 -12.40 2.28 -5.42
C PHE A 26 -11.80 2.58 -6.79
N GLN A 27 -12.39 3.52 -7.55
CA GLN A 27 -11.86 3.94 -8.84
C GLN A 27 -10.48 4.59 -8.70
N PHE A 28 -10.26 5.41 -7.68
CA PHE A 28 -8.94 5.97 -7.38
C PHE A 28 -7.92 4.85 -7.16
N LEU A 29 -8.22 3.86 -6.32
CA LEU A 29 -7.30 2.74 -6.07
C LEU A 29 -7.06 1.92 -7.35
N ILE A 30 -8.07 1.66 -8.16
CA ILE A 30 -7.96 0.89 -9.41
C ILE A 30 -7.13 1.61 -10.46
N ASN A 31 -7.29 2.92 -10.60
CA ASN A 31 -6.67 3.68 -11.70
C ASN A 31 -5.32 4.28 -11.30
N GLU A 32 -5.18 4.74 -10.05
CA GLU A 32 -4.01 5.49 -9.60
C GLU A 32 -3.38 4.88 -8.33
N GLY A 33 -4.09 4.92 -7.20
CA GLY A 33 -3.61 4.47 -5.90
C GLY A 33 -2.31 5.16 -5.43
N ASP A 34 -1.72 4.63 -4.36
CA ASP A 34 -0.42 5.10 -3.87
C ASP A 34 0.73 4.65 -4.80
N ARG A 35 0.51 3.65 -5.68
CA ARG A 35 1.54 3.16 -6.61
C ARG A 35 2.01 4.22 -7.61
N VAL A 36 1.16 5.16 -8.03
CA VAL A 36 1.59 6.25 -8.93
C VAL A 36 2.61 7.15 -8.23
N SER A 37 2.33 7.56 -6.98
CA SER A 37 3.29 8.34 -6.20
C SER A 37 4.58 7.55 -5.94
N TYR A 38 4.45 6.25 -5.66
CA TYR A 38 5.59 5.36 -5.47
C TYR A 38 6.48 5.29 -6.71
N GLN A 39 5.90 5.11 -7.90
CA GLN A 39 6.63 5.05 -9.18
C GLN A 39 7.37 6.36 -9.51
N ILE A 40 6.79 7.51 -9.17
CA ILE A 40 7.44 8.81 -9.35
C ILE A 40 8.62 8.97 -8.40
N MET A 41 8.45 8.54 -7.15
CA MET A 41 9.42 8.76 -6.08
C MET A 41 10.60 7.78 -6.12
N LEU A 42 10.34 6.52 -6.45
CA LEU A 42 11.31 5.44 -6.32
C LEU A 42 12.63 5.69 -7.06
N PRO A 43 12.64 6.14 -8.34
CA PRO A 43 13.91 6.37 -9.05
C PRO A 43 14.81 7.40 -8.34
N HIS A 44 14.20 8.43 -7.75
CA HIS A 44 14.92 9.45 -6.99
C HIS A 44 15.48 8.88 -5.69
N LEU A 45 14.70 8.06 -4.99
CA LEU A 45 15.14 7.40 -3.76
C LEU A 45 16.32 6.46 -4.01
N LEU A 46 16.26 5.66 -5.08
CA LEU A 46 17.31 4.71 -5.45
C LEU A 46 18.58 5.39 -5.96
N SER A 47 18.46 6.58 -6.58
CA SER A 47 19.61 7.34 -7.08
C SER A 47 20.32 8.16 -6.00
N ALA A 48 19.66 8.45 -4.89
CA ALA A 48 20.21 9.29 -3.83
C ALA A 48 21.19 8.50 -2.96
N SER A 49 22.33 9.10 -2.61
CA SER A 49 23.32 8.52 -1.70
C SER A 49 22.82 8.45 -0.26
N ASN A 50 21.91 9.36 0.13
CA ASN A 50 21.34 9.46 1.47
C ASN A 50 19.98 10.15 1.43
N ILE A 51 19.27 10.13 2.56
CA ILE A 51 17.91 10.68 2.64
C ILE A 51 17.85 12.19 2.42
N HIS A 52 18.88 12.94 2.83
CA HIS A 52 18.91 14.39 2.64
C HIS A 52 19.03 14.77 1.16
N GLU A 53 19.86 14.05 0.40
CA GLU A 53 19.95 14.22 -1.05
C GLU A 53 18.61 13.90 -1.75
N PHE A 54 17.95 12.82 -1.33
CA PHE A 54 16.61 12.49 -1.82
C PHE A 54 15.62 13.64 -1.58
N GLU A 55 15.57 14.18 -0.36
CA GLU A 55 14.71 15.33 -0.01
C GLU A 55 14.97 16.54 -0.91
N GLU A 56 16.24 16.89 -1.13
CA GLU A 56 16.60 17.99 -2.01
C GLU A 56 16.12 17.78 -3.44
N ILE A 57 16.29 16.56 -3.98
CA ILE A 57 15.82 16.21 -5.33
C ILE A 57 14.31 16.39 -5.42
N ILE A 58 13.56 15.88 -4.44
CA ILE A 58 12.09 15.97 -4.44
C ILE A 58 11.63 17.43 -4.26
N HIS A 59 12.22 18.20 -3.36
CA HIS A 59 11.88 19.62 -3.20
C HIS A 59 12.13 20.44 -4.47
N LYS A 60 13.25 20.19 -5.17
CA LYS A 60 13.59 20.89 -6.42
C LYS A 60 12.66 20.53 -7.58
N ARG A 61 12.22 19.26 -7.66
CA ARG A 61 11.43 18.75 -8.80
C ARG A 61 9.91 18.80 -8.59
N PHE A 62 9.46 18.63 -7.35
CA PHE A 62 8.05 18.45 -6.99
C PHE A 62 7.64 19.40 -5.85
N SER A 63 7.98 20.68 -6.01
CA SER A 63 7.71 21.73 -5.00
C SER A 63 6.26 21.69 -4.52
N GLY A 64 6.05 21.62 -3.20
CA GLY A 64 4.72 21.60 -2.57
C GLY A 64 4.12 20.20 -2.38
N ILE A 65 4.81 19.12 -2.73
CA ILE A 65 4.34 17.74 -2.55
C ILE A 65 5.09 17.06 -1.38
N GLU A 66 4.82 17.54 -0.16
CA GLU A 66 5.44 17.02 1.09
C GLU A 66 5.20 15.53 1.31
N ARG A 67 4.08 14.99 0.78
CA ARG A 67 3.78 13.56 0.88
C ARG A 67 4.87 12.68 0.27
N PHE A 68 5.54 13.11 -0.81
CA PHE A 68 6.60 12.32 -1.44
C PHE A 68 7.82 12.24 -0.52
N ILE A 69 8.12 13.32 0.18
CA ILE A 69 9.23 13.36 1.13
C ILE A 69 8.95 12.42 2.30
N GLN A 70 7.76 12.54 2.90
CA GLN A 70 7.39 11.68 4.03
C GLN A 70 7.38 10.21 3.64
N GLN A 71 6.76 9.87 2.51
CA GLN A 71 6.68 8.50 2.02
C GLN A 71 8.07 7.93 1.70
N GLY A 72 8.95 8.73 1.10
CA GLY A 72 10.31 8.31 0.79
C GLY A 72 11.16 8.10 2.04
N LYS A 73 11.02 8.97 3.04
CA LYS A 73 11.63 8.79 4.37
C LYS A 73 11.20 7.50 5.04
N ASN A 74 9.88 7.26 5.06
CA ASN A 74 9.33 6.05 5.66
C ASN A 74 9.89 4.79 4.96
N LEU A 75 9.90 4.78 3.62
CA LEU A 75 10.42 3.68 2.84
C LEU A 75 11.92 3.46 3.06
N TYR A 76 12.72 4.53 3.02
CA TYR A 76 14.16 4.48 3.26
C TYR A 76 14.50 3.89 4.62
N ASN A 77 13.84 4.39 5.67
CA ASN A 77 14.08 3.94 7.03
C ASN A 77 13.59 2.50 7.23
N PHE A 78 12.46 2.12 6.62
CA PHE A 78 11.97 0.75 6.67
C PHE A 78 12.92 -0.25 6.00
N VAL A 79 13.46 0.09 4.81
CA VAL A 79 14.44 -0.78 4.12
C VAL A 79 15.66 -1.00 5.01
N LYS A 80 16.26 0.06 5.56
CA LYS A 80 17.38 -0.06 6.51
C LYS A 80 17.03 -0.92 7.72
N TYR A 81 15.84 -0.72 8.28
CA TYR A 81 15.37 -1.50 9.41
C TYR A 81 15.27 -3.00 9.08
N THR A 82 14.79 -3.35 7.88
CA THR A 82 14.75 -4.75 7.42
C THR A 82 16.13 -5.33 7.12
N GLU A 83 17.07 -4.52 6.59
CA GLU A 83 18.46 -4.92 6.37
C GLU A 83 19.17 -5.29 7.68
N GLU A 84 18.99 -4.47 8.73
CA GLU A 84 19.54 -4.74 10.07
C GLU A 84 18.97 -6.03 10.68
N ARG A 85 17.66 -6.26 10.49
CA ARG A 85 16.97 -7.47 10.98
C ARG A 85 17.28 -8.73 10.18
N ARG A 86 17.66 -8.59 8.90
CA ARG A 86 17.90 -9.66 7.93
C ARG A 86 16.68 -10.54 7.60
N ASP A 87 15.48 -10.13 8.03
CA ASP A 87 14.23 -10.84 7.75
C ASP A 87 13.02 -9.87 7.74
N PRO A 88 12.30 -9.72 6.61
CA PRO A 88 12.63 -10.25 5.29
C PRO A 88 13.76 -9.45 4.63
N ILE A 89 14.47 -10.08 3.70
CA ILE A 89 15.36 -9.35 2.80
C ILE A 89 14.50 -8.71 1.69
N ILE A 90 14.55 -7.38 1.61
CA ILE A 90 13.93 -6.59 0.55
C ILE A 90 14.99 -6.26 -0.49
N TRP A 91 14.87 -6.84 -1.69
CA TRP A 91 15.79 -6.60 -2.78
C TRP A 91 15.35 -5.40 -3.62
N ILE A 92 16.27 -4.88 -4.44
CA ILE A 92 15.96 -3.81 -5.40
C ILE A 92 14.81 -4.20 -6.33
N ASN A 93 14.80 -5.45 -6.80
CA ASN A 93 13.73 -5.97 -7.66
C ASN A 93 12.37 -5.99 -6.94
N ASP A 94 12.33 -6.19 -5.62
CA ASP A 94 11.08 -6.13 -4.84
C ASP A 94 10.54 -4.70 -4.81
N LEU A 95 11.43 -3.70 -4.72
CA LEU A 95 11.06 -2.28 -4.78
C LEU A 95 10.60 -1.89 -6.20
N GLU A 96 11.35 -2.26 -7.23
CA GLU A 96 11.03 -1.95 -8.63
C GLU A 96 9.70 -2.58 -9.07
N ARG A 97 9.36 -3.76 -8.55
CA ARG A 97 8.07 -4.41 -8.79
C ARG A 97 6.89 -3.62 -8.23
N GLY A 98 7.15 -2.76 -7.24
CA GLY A 98 6.22 -1.77 -6.74
C GLY A 98 5.16 -2.31 -5.78
N ILE A 99 4.19 -1.45 -5.49
CA ILE A 99 3.26 -1.60 -4.36
C ILE A 99 1.81 -1.89 -4.79
N VAL A 100 1.58 -2.48 -5.98
CA VAL A 100 0.23 -2.79 -6.44
C VAL A 100 -0.50 -3.75 -5.47
N GLY A 101 0.22 -4.65 -4.81
CA GLY A 101 -0.33 -5.52 -3.78
C GLY A 101 -0.90 -4.75 -2.58
N TRP A 102 -0.30 -3.61 -2.21
CA TRP A 102 -0.82 -2.72 -1.19
C TRP A 102 -2.14 -2.07 -1.61
N ASP A 103 -2.17 -1.42 -2.78
CA ASP A 103 -3.37 -0.72 -3.26
C ASP A 103 -4.55 -1.69 -3.44
N MET A 104 -4.29 -2.85 -4.04
CA MET A 104 -5.32 -3.86 -4.30
C MET A 104 -5.76 -4.58 -3.02
N GLY A 105 -4.84 -4.84 -2.09
CA GLY A 105 -5.18 -5.37 -0.77
C GLY A 105 -6.06 -4.41 0.04
N LEU A 106 -5.75 -3.11 -0.02
CA LEU A 106 -6.57 -2.06 0.57
C LEU A 106 -7.96 -2.02 -0.08
N LEU A 107 -8.02 -2.04 -1.42
CA LEU A 107 -9.28 -2.08 -2.16
C LEU A 107 -10.16 -3.26 -1.72
N VAL A 108 -9.63 -4.48 -1.67
CA VAL A 108 -10.38 -5.67 -1.24
C VAL A 108 -10.92 -5.51 0.19
N GLY A 109 -10.11 -4.94 1.10
CA GLY A 109 -10.55 -4.64 2.47
C GLY A 109 -11.71 -3.63 2.52
N LEU A 110 -11.62 -2.57 1.73
CA LEU A 110 -12.65 -1.53 1.67
C LEU A 110 -13.93 -2.01 0.97
N VAL A 111 -13.82 -2.80 -0.10
CA VAL A 111 -14.95 -3.44 -0.78
C VAL A 111 -15.73 -4.34 0.18
N ARG A 112 -15.03 -5.15 0.97
CA ARG A 112 -15.68 -5.98 2.01
C ARG A 112 -16.37 -5.13 3.07
N SER A 113 -15.79 -3.99 3.40
CA SER A 113 -16.35 -3.05 4.38
C SER A 113 -17.61 -2.39 3.84
N ALA A 114 -17.57 -1.89 2.60
CA ALA A 114 -18.70 -1.30 1.90
C ALA A 114 -19.86 -2.30 1.72
N LEU A 115 -19.56 -3.56 1.38
CA LEU A 115 -20.56 -4.62 1.32
C LEU A 115 -21.22 -4.85 2.69
N GLY A 116 -20.41 -4.93 3.75
CA GLY A 116 -20.92 -5.13 5.11
C GLY A 116 -21.72 -3.95 5.67
N SER A 117 -21.48 -2.74 5.16
CA SER A 117 -22.21 -1.52 5.49
C SER A 117 -23.41 -1.23 4.59
N GLY A 118 -23.62 -2.02 3.52
CA GLY A 118 -24.74 -1.87 2.60
C GLY A 118 -24.57 -0.82 1.50
N TYR A 119 -23.36 -0.26 1.32
CA TYR A 119 -23.08 0.72 0.25
C TYR A 119 -23.05 0.11 -1.15
N ILE A 120 -22.72 -1.19 -1.25
CA ILE A 120 -22.66 -1.94 -2.50
C ILE A 120 -23.29 -3.32 -2.36
N THR A 121 -23.71 -3.88 -3.48
CA THR A 121 -24.22 -5.25 -3.57
C THR A 121 -23.09 -6.28 -3.63
N LYS A 122 -23.44 -7.54 -3.36
CA LYS A 122 -22.51 -8.68 -3.53
C LYS A 122 -21.94 -8.78 -4.95
N LYS A 123 -22.76 -8.48 -5.98
CA LYS A 123 -22.34 -8.54 -7.39
C LYS A 123 -21.27 -7.49 -7.69
N GLU A 124 -21.46 -6.27 -7.21
CA GLU A 124 -20.49 -5.18 -7.36
C GLU A 124 -19.21 -5.47 -6.59
N ALA A 125 -19.32 -5.99 -5.36
CA ALA A 125 -18.15 -6.39 -4.57
C ALA A 125 -17.27 -7.41 -5.31
N TRP A 126 -17.87 -8.44 -5.92
CA TRP A 126 -17.13 -9.40 -6.73
C TRP A 126 -16.43 -8.78 -7.93
N LYS A 127 -17.11 -7.86 -8.64
CA LYS A 127 -16.51 -7.15 -9.77
C LYS A 127 -15.25 -6.37 -9.37
N TYR A 128 -15.24 -5.74 -8.20
CA TYR A 128 -14.05 -5.02 -7.71
C TYR A 128 -12.94 -5.96 -7.24
N ILE A 129 -13.29 -7.07 -6.58
CA ILE A 129 -12.31 -8.07 -6.14
C ILE A 129 -11.65 -8.74 -7.35
N GLU A 130 -12.40 -9.04 -8.40
CA GLU A 130 -11.87 -9.63 -9.63
C GLU A 130 -10.91 -8.66 -10.36
N GLN A 131 -11.27 -7.38 -10.44
CA GLN A 131 -10.36 -6.35 -10.96
C GLN A 131 -9.07 -6.22 -10.14
N ALA A 132 -9.18 -6.26 -8.81
CA ALA A 132 -8.02 -6.23 -7.92
C ALA A 132 -7.09 -7.44 -8.17
N ASN A 133 -7.67 -8.61 -8.39
CA ASN A 133 -6.93 -9.82 -8.72
C ASN A 133 -6.22 -9.70 -10.08
N THR A 134 -6.89 -9.21 -11.12
CA THR A 134 -6.28 -8.99 -12.44
C THR A 134 -5.07 -8.06 -12.34
N LEU A 135 -5.23 -6.89 -11.70
CA LEU A 135 -4.15 -5.91 -11.57
C LEU A 135 -2.94 -6.45 -10.77
N CYS A 136 -3.19 -7.24 -9.73
CA CYS A 136 -2.11 -7.92 -9.02
C CYS A 136 -1.42 -8.96 -9.90
N ALA A 137 -2.17 -9.83 -10.57
CA ALA A 137 -1.65 -10.95 -11.34
C ALA A 137 -0.80 -10.52 -12.55
N ASP A 138 -1.06 -9.32 -13.09
CA ASP A 138 -0.27 -8.73 -14.17
C ASP A 138 1.18 -8.43 -13.78
N VAL A 139 1.45 -8.25 -12.48
CA VAL A 139 2.78 -7.83 -11.96
C VAL A 139 3.36 -8.85 -10.99
N LEU A 140 2.55 -9.46 -10.14
CA LEU A 140 2.93 -10.30 -9.01
C LEU A 140 2.49 -11.73 -9.28
N HIS A 141 3.47 -12.63 -9.40
CA HIS A 141 3.26 -14.01 -9.84
C HIS A 141 3.44 -15.03 -8.72
N THR A 142 4.03 -14.63 -7.59
CA THR A 142 4.17 -15.49 -6.41
C THR A 142 3.51 -14.89 -5.18
N PRO A 143 3.08 -15.72 -4.21
CA PRO A 143 2.58 -15.23 -2.93
C PRO A 143 3.58 -14.34 -2.19
N GLU A 144 4.88 -14.63 -2.30
CA GLU A 144 5.92 -13.79 -1.68
C GLU A 144 5.98 -12.40 -2.30
N GLU A 145 5.89 -12.29 -3.63
CA GLU A 145 5.83 -11.00 -4.33
C GLU A 145 4.61 -10.18 -3.91
N ILE A 146 3.45 -10.83 -3.71
CA ILE A 146 2.23 -10.18 -3.19
C ILE A 146 2.46 -9.65 -1.77
N ASP A 147 3.00 -10.48 -0.89
CA ASP A 147 3.25 -10.13 0.50
C ASP A 147 4.25 -8.99 0.64
N LYS A 148 5.33 -8.99 -0.16
CA LYS A 148 6.33 -7.92 -0.17
C LYS A 148 5.77 -6.63 -0.76
N SER A 149 5.04 -6.70 -1.86
CA SER A 149 4.38 -5.54 -2.47
C SER A 149 3.43 -4.87 -1.47
N PHE A 150 2.65 -5.67 -0.72
CA PHE A 150 1.79 -5.17 0.36
C PHE A 150 2.59 -4.58 1.53
N LEU A 151 3.64 -5.27 1.99
CA LEU A 151 4.49 -4.84 3.10
C LEU A 151 5.16 -3.49 2.82
N ILE A 152 5.78 -3.34 1.64
CA ILE A 152 6.47 -2.12 1.21
C ILE A 152 5.49 -0.94 1.15
N GLY A 153 4.33 -1.12 0.49
CA GLY A 153 3.34 -0.06 0.39
C GLY A 153 2.78 0.35 1.76
N LYS A 154 2.59 -0.61 2.67
CA LYS A 154 2.15 -0.33 4.03
C LYS A 154 3.20 0.40 4.87
N ALA A 155 4.47 0.01 4.75
CA ALA A 155 5.57 0.65 5.45
C ALA A 155 5.72 2.12 5.04
N MET A 156 5.49 2.44 3.76
CA MET A 156 5.49 3.83 3.26
C MET A 156 4.48 4.74 3.98
N LYS A 157 3.42 4.19 4.60
CA LYS A 157 2.38 4.96 5.29
C LYS A 157 2.66 5.21 6.78
N SER A 158 3.73 4.66 7.35
CA SER A 158 4.07 4.87 8.77
C SER A 158 5.56 5.09 8.99
N GLU A 159 5.88 6.02 9.88
CA GLU A 159 7.24 6.29 10.38
C GLU A 159 7.56 5.55 11.69
N LYS A 160 6.59 4.81 12.24
CA LYS A 160 6.68 4.20 13.56
C LYS A 160 7.24 2.78 13.49
N ILE A 161 8.26 2.50 14.28
CA ILE A 161 8.89 1.17 14.36
C ILE A 161 7.88 0.13 14.85
N GLU A 162 6.99 0.47 15.79
CA GLU A 162 5.98 -0.44 16.32
C GLU A 162 4.99 -0.91 15.25
N ASP A 163 4.68 -0.02 14.29
CA ASP A 163 3.87 -0.37 13.14
C ASP A 163 4.62 -1.34 12.22
N TRP A 164 5.91 -1.08 11.96
CA TRP A 164 6.74 -1.97 11.13
C TRP A 164 6.89 -3.35 11.76
N ASP A 165 7.17 -3.45 13.06
CA ASP A 165 7.22 -4.72 13.79
C ASP A 165 5.93 -5.51 13.65
N ARG A 166 4.78 -4.83 13.75
CA ARG A 166 3.48 -5.45 13.52
C ARG A 166 3.33 -5.93 12.07
N PHE A 167 3.76 -5.15 11.09
CA PHE A 167 3.65 -5.52 9.67
C PHE A 167 4.53 -6.73 9.35
N LEU A 168 5.76 -6.73 9.86
CA LEU A 168 6.71 -7.83 9.75
C LEU A 168 6.19 -9.10 10.44
N SER A 169 5.60 -8.97 11.63
CA SER A 169 4.97 -10.11 12.30
C SER A 169 3.83 -10.71 11.48
N CYS A 170 3.02 -9.88 10.82
CA CYS A 170 2.01 -10.36 9.88
C CYS A 170 2.64 -11.06 8.68
N TYR A 171 3.68 -10.47 8.07
CA TYR A 171 4.42 -11.05 6.95
C TYR A 171 4.99 -12.43 7.31
N SER A 172 5.71 -12.57 8.43
CA SER A 172 6.31 -13.85 8.83
C SER A 172 5.25 -14.92 9.11
N ARG A 173 4.05 -14.55 9.58
CA ARG A 173 2.95 -15.50 9.79
C ARG A 173 2.35 -16.05 8.49
N LEU A 174 2.53 -15.34 7.37
CA LEU A 174 2.06 -15.78 6.06
C LEU A 174 2.99 -16.81 5.42
N ASP A 175 4.21 -16.98 5.94
CA ASP A 175 5.22 -17.87 5.36
C ASP A 175 4.73 -19.32 5.16
N LYS A 176 3.91 -19.82 6.08
CA LYS A 176 3.27 -21.14 5.99
C LYS A 176 2.31 -21.30 4.79
N TYR A 177 1.88 -20.22 4.16
CA TYR A 177 0.95 -20.20 3.03
C TYR A 177 1.62 -19.88 1.69
N ARG A 178 2.95 -19.66 1.68
CA ARG A 178 3.71 -19.37 0.45
C ARG A 178 4.18 -20.62 -0.30
N LYS A 179 3.95 -21.81 0.28
CA LYS A 179 4.38 -23.11 -0.24
C LYS A 179 3.31 -23.77 -1.10
#